data_AF-A0A7J9XDL2-F1
#
_entry.id   AF-A0A7J9XDL2-F1
#
_cell.length_a   1.000
_cell.length_b   1.000
_cell.length_c   1.000
_cell.angle_alpha   90.00
_cell.angle_beta   90.00
_cell.angle_gamma   90.00
#
_symmetry.space_group_name_H-M   'P 1'
#
loop_
_entity.id
_entity.type
_entity.pdbx_description
1 polymer ?
#
loop_
_entity_poly.entity_id
_entity_poly.type
_entity_poly.pdbx_seq_one_letter_code
_entity_poly.pdbx_strand_id
1 'polypeptide(L)'
;MVPLALGTQTVGSAIRPAAFCGAWALKPTYGLLSMTGIQPLAQSLDVPGLFAGAADDLAALLAVLAGQPHRSLPRSGAPRLAAVRTPW
;
A
#
# COMPACT_ATOMS: atom_id res chain seq x y z
N MET A 1 -13.37 -7.32 12.89
CA MET A 1 -12.96 -6.06 12.23
C MET A 1 -11.81 -5.46 13.03
N VAL A 2 -10.86 -4.81 12.35
CA VAL A 2 -9.65 -4.20 12.93
C VAL A 2 -9.37 -2.84 12.25
N PRO A 3 -8.70 -1.88 12.91
CA PRO A 3 -8.40 -0.59 12.31
C PRO A 3 -7.32 -0.68 11.20
N LEU A 4 -6.41 -1.65 11.31
CA LEU A 4 -5.30 -1.87 10.39
C LEU A 4 -5.17 -3.37 10.10
N ALA A 5 -4.79 -3.72 8.86
CA ALA A 5 -4.47 -5.09 8.49
C ALA A 5 -3.29 -5.15 7.52
N LEU A 6 -2.59 -6.29 7.53
CA LEU A 6 -1.51 -6.62 6.62
C LEU A 6 -1.94 -7.71 5.64
N GLY A 7 -1.42 -7.65 4.43
CA GLY A 7 -1.53 -8.69 3.42
C GLY A 7 -0.31 -8.66 2.51
N THR A 8 -0.46 -9.19 1.30
CA THR A 8 0.58 -9.14 0.26
C THR A 8 -0.04 -8.78 -1.09
N GLN A 9 0.80 -8.30 -1.99
CA GLN A 9 0.46 -8.14 -3.39
C GLN A 9 1.60 -8.63 -4.26
N THR A 10 1.33 -9.71 -4.99
CA THR A 10 2.15 -10.17 -6.12
C THR A 10 1.69 -9.51 -7.42
N VAL A 11 0.37 -9.43 -7.65
CA VAL A 11 -0.20 -8.78 -8.84
C VAL A 11 -1.15 -7.66 -8.43
N GLY A 12 -2.27 -8.03 -7.79
CA GLY A 12 -3.31 -7.08 -7.38
C GLY A 12 -3.95 -7.42 -6.04
N SER A 13 -3.35 -8.30 -5.26
CA SER A 13 -3.96 -8.91 -4.06
C SER A 13 -4.10 -7.97 -2.86
N ALA A 14 -3.62 -6.71 -2.96
CA ALA A 14 -3.96 -5.65 -2.01
C ALA A 14 -5.00 -4.68 -2.60
N ILE A 15 -4.69 -4.09 -3.76
CA ILE A 15 -5.53 -3.04 -4.37
C ILE A 15 -6.90 -3.57 -4.81
N ARG A 16 -6.98 -4.76 -5.42
CA ARG A 16 -8.24 -5.32 -5.92
C ARG A 16 -9.25 -5.65 -4.80
N PRO A 17 -8.89 -6.40 -3.73
CA PRO A 17 -9.84 -6.64 -2.65
C PRO A 17 -10.20 -5.36 -1.88
N ALA A 18 -9.28 -4.39 -1.73
CA ALA A 18 -9.60 -3.12 -1.10
C ALA A 18 -10.69 -2.35 -1.87
N ALA A 19 -10.57 -2.30 -3.21
CA ALA A 19 -11.59 -1.70 -4.06
C ALA A 19 -12.95 -2.43 -3.96
N PHE A 20 -12.96 -3.75 -3.87
CA PHE A 20 -14.21 -4.52 -3.71
C PHE A 20 -14.87 -4.32 -2.35
N CYS A 21 -14.08 -4.15 -1.29
CA CYS A 21 -14.59 -4.02 0.08
C CYS A 21 -14.74 -2.56 0.55
N GLY A 22 -14.44 -1.57 -0.30
CA GLY A 22 -14.49 -0.16 0.09
C GLY A 22 -13.45 0.24 1.15
N ALA A 23 -12.35 -0.50 1.24
CA ALA A 23 -11.25 -0.22 2.16
C ALA A 23 -10.16 0.60 1.47
N TRP A 24 -9.36 1.32 2.26
CA TRP A 24 -8.13 1.91 1.76
C TRP A 24 -7.03 0.85 1.75
N ALA A 25 -6.21 0.83 0.70
CA ALA A 25 -5.01 0.01 0.66
C ALA A 25 -3.82 0.71 0.01
N LEU A 26 -2.63 0.33 0.46
CA LEU A 26 -1.37 0.77 -0.09
C LEU A 26 -0.52 -0.45 -0.45
N LYS A 27 -0.01 -0.46 -1.69
CA LYS A 27 1.12 -1.30 -2.10
C LYS A 27 2.37 -0.41 -2.16
N PRO A 28 3.26 -0.46 -1.16
CA PRO A 28 4.45 0.38 -1.14
C PRO A 28 5.41 0.08 -2.30
N THR A 29 6.45 0.90 -2.47
CA THR A 29 7.53 0.64 -3.43
C THR A 29 8.13 -0.75 -3.19
N TYR A 30 8.38 -1.50 -4.26
CA TYR A 30 9.02 -2.82 -4.16
C TYR A 30 10.35 -2.70 -3.43
N GLY A 31 10.59 -3.57 -2.46
CA GLY A 31 11.79 -3.56 -1.61
C GLY A 31 11.79 -2.53 -0.48
N LEU A 32 10.77 -1.68 -0.32
CA LEU A 32 10.70 -0.73 0.80
C LEU A 32 10.49 -1.44 2.15
N LEU A 33 9.64 -2.46 2.17
CA LEU A 33 9.38 -3.30 3.34
C LEU A 33 9.93 -4.69 3.10
N SER A 34 10.50 -5.31 4.13
CA SER A 34 11.05 -6.66 4.04
C SER A 34 9.94 -7.69 3.82
N MET A 35 10.24 -8.70 3.02
CA MET A 35 9.41 -9.90 2.83
C MET A 35 9.83 -11.06 3.75
N THR A 36 10.79 -10.86 4.66
CA THR A 36 11.24 -11.88 5.61
C THR A 36 10.06 -12.42 6.43
N GLY A 37 9.91 -13.74 6.45
CA GLY A 37 8.83 -14.41 7.19
C GLY A 37 7.48 -14.43 6.48
N ILE A 38 7.37 -13.86 5.27
CA ILE A 38 6.17 -13.93 4.43
C ILE A 38 6.35 -15.06 3.42
N GLN A 39 5.34 -15.92 3.28
CA GLN A 39 5.35 -17.00 2.29
C GLN A 39 5.48 -16.44 0.86
N PRO A 40 6.52 -16.81 0.09
CA PRO A 40 6.72 -16.29 -1.24
C PRO A 40 5.73 -16.90 -2.24
N LEU A 41 5.35 -16.13 -3.27
CA LEU A 41 4.62 -16.61 -4.45
C LEU A 41 5.44 -16.35 -5.72
N ALA A 42 5.86 -15.10 -5.94
CA ALA A 42 6.78 -14.73 -6.99
C ALA A 42 7.64 -13.57 -6.47
N GLN A 43 8.82 -13.89 -5.96
CA GLN A 43 9.63 -12.94 -5.17
C GLN A 43 9.95 -11.63 -5.89
N SER A 44 10.07 -11.65 -7.22
CA SER A 44 10.29 -10.45 -8.05
C SER A 44 9.10 -9.49 -8.11
N LEU A 45 7.93 -9.92 -7.63
CA LEU A 45 6.67 -9.21 -7.66
C LEU A 45 6.05 -9.03 -6.27
N ASP A 46 6.42 -9.85 -5.30
CA ASP A 46 5.82 -9.85 -3.97
C ASP A 46 6.16 -8.58 -3.18
N VAL A 47 5.13 -7.91 -2.67
CA VAL A 47 5.23 -6.72 -1.81
C VAL A 47 4.25 -6.84 -0.64
N PRO A 48 4.58 -6.37 0.58
CA PRO A 48 3.59 -6.28 1.66
C PRO A 48 2.46 -5.31 1.28
N GLY A 49 1.22 -5.73 1.51
CA GLY A 49 0.01 -4.90 1.33
C GLY A 49 -0.45 -4.35 2.67
N LEU A 50 -0.84 -3.08 2.70
CA LEU A 50 -1.34 -2.39 3.89
C LEU A 50 -2.81 -2.04 3.69
N PHE A 51 -3.64 -2.21 4.72
CA PHE A 51 -5.08 -1.88 4.68
C PHE A 51 -5.48 -1.04 5.90
N ALA A 52 -6.38 -0.08 5.69
CA ALA A 52 -6.93 0.78 6.74
C ALA A 52 -8.30 1.36 6.38
N GLY A 53 -8.90 2.07 7.35
CA GLY A 53 -10.15 2.84 7.16
C GLY A 53 -9.95 4.24 6.55
N ALA A 54 -8.73 4.77 6.56
CA ALA A 54 -8.39 6.08 6.00
C ALA A 54 -6.97 6.10 5.37
N ALA A 55 -6.72 7.07 4.50
CA ALA A 55 -5.41 7.26 3.86
C ALA A 55 -4.30 7.63 4.86
N ASP A 56 -4.61 8.48 5.84
CA ASP A 56 -3.64 8.90 6.86
C ASP A 56 -3.18 7.73 7.74
N ASP A 57 -4.07 6.78 8.02
CA ASP A 57 -3.74 5.56 8.75
C ASP A 57 -2.75 4.66 7.97
N LEU A 58 -2.88 4.60 6.63
CA LEU A 58 -1.91 3.89 5.79
C LEU A 58 -0.53 4.57 5.83
N ALA A 59 -0.49 5.90 5.84
CA ALA A 59 0.76 6.65 5.95
C ALA A 59 1.43 6.41 7.31
N ALA A 60 0.66 6.43 8.39
CA ALA A 60 1.15 6.12 9.74
C ALA A 60 1.66 4.67 9.85
N LEU A 61 0.89 3.70 9.35
CA LEU A 61 1.30 2.29 9.34
C LEU A 61 2.59 2.08 8.53
N LEU A 62 2.69 2.68 7.35
CA LEU A 62 3.90 2.59 6.54
C LEU A 62 5.11 3.18 7.26
N ALA A 63 4.97 4.35 7.90
CA ALA A 63 6.04 4.99 8.64
C ALA A 63 6.59 4.08 9.76
N VAL A 64 5.69 3.46 10.53
CA VAL A 64 6.05 2.48 11.57
C VAL A 64 6.79 1.28 10.99
N LEU A 65 6.25 0.66 9.94
CA LEU A 65 6.86 -0.54 9.34
C LEU A 65 8.20 -0.27 8.65
N ALA A 66 8.36 0.94 8.08
CA ALA A 66 9.60 1.36 7.42
C ALA A 66 10.65 1.90 8.41
N GLY A 67 10.31 2.05 9.70
CA GLY A 67 11.18 2.69 10.68
C GLY A 67 11.49 4.16 10.33
N GLN A 68 10.56 4.85 9.66
CA GLN A 68 10.70 6.24 9.22
C GLN A 68 9.74 7.14 10.00
N PRO A 69 10.08 8.42 10.23
CA PRO A 69 9.13 9.35 10.81
C PRO A 69 7.92 9.54 9.89
N HIS A 70 6.72 9.59 10.47
CA HIS A 70 5.52 9.96 9.73
C HIS A 70 5.65 11.43 9.30
N ARG A 71 5.86 11.66 8.00
CA ARG A 71 6.05 12.99 7.44
C ARG A 71 4.80 13.40 6.66
N SER A 72 4.16 14.48 7.09
CA SER A 72 3.16 15.15 6.27
C SER A 72 3.82 15.64 4.98
N LEU A 73 3.25 15.31 3.83
CA LEU A 73 3.70 15.87 2.55
C LEU A 73 3.61 17.39 2.63
N PRO A 74 4.66 18.14 2.22
CA PRO A 74 4.54 19.58 2.08
C PRO A 74 3.42 19.88 1.08
N ARG A 75 2.61 20.90 1.36
CA ARG A 75 1.63 21.41 0.38
C ARG A 75 2.41 21.99 -0.81
N SER A 76 2.70 21.15 -1.80
CA SER A 76 3.08 21.65 -3.12
C SER A 76 1.83 22.17 -3.83
N GLY A 77 2.02 22.98 -4.88
CA GLY A 77 0.91 23.36 -5.76
C GLY A 77 0.15 22.14 -6.32
N ALA A 78 -1.00 22.39 -6.96
CA ALA A 78 -1.89 21.33 -7.42
C ALA A 78 -1.14 20.27 -8.25
N PRO A 79 -1.32 18.97 -7.95
CA PRO A 79 -0.64 17.91 -8.68
C PRO A 79 -1.13 17.86 -10.13
N ARG A 80 -0.22 17.57 -11.06
CA ARG A 80 -0.58 17.28 -12.46
C ARG A 80 -0.97 15.82 -12.56
N LEU A 81 -2.22 15.55 -12.95
CA LEU A 81 -2.76 14.20 -13.06
C LEU A 81 -2.88 13.78 -14.53
N ALA A 82 -2.57 12.52 -14.81
CA ALA A 82 -2.84 11.88 -16.10
C ALA A 82 -3.76 10.69 -15.89
N ALA A 83 -4.84 10.61 -16.67
CA ALA A 83 -5.74 9.46 -16.65
C ALA A 83 -5.25 8.39 -17.62
N VAL A 84 -5.02 7.18 -17.12
CA VAL A 84 -4.61 6.01 -17.92
C VAL A 84 -5.67 4.93 -17.76
N ARG A 85 -6.22 4.46 -18.88
CA ARG A 85 -7.16 3.34 -18.91
C ARG A 85 -6.44 2.14 -19.52
N THR A 86 -6.28 1.08 -18.73
CA THR A 86 -5.79 -0.20 -19.25
C THR A 86 -6.85 -0.84 -20.15
N PRO A 87 -6.46 -1.65 -21.16
CA PRO A 87 -7.41 -2.25 -22.11
C PRO A 87 -8.27 -3.38 -21.50
N TRP A 88 -8.10 -3.67 -20.21
CA TRP A 88 -8.81 -4.69 -19.43
C TRP A 88 -9.58 -4.01 -18.30
#